data_AF-A0A552FE90-F1
#
_entry.id   AF-A0A552FE90-F1
#
_cell.length_a   1.000
_cell.length_b   1.000
_cell.length_c   1.000
_cell.angle_alpha   90.00
_cell.angle_beta   90.00
_cell.angle_gamma   90.00
#
_symmetry.space_group_name_H-M   'P 1'
#
loop_
_entity.id
_entity.type
_entity.pdbx_description
1 polymer ?
#
loop_
_entity_poly.entity_id
_entity_poly.type
_entity_poly.pdbx_seq_one_letter_code
_entity_poly.pdbx_strand_id
1 'polypeptide(L)' 'MNIEQAVIKSLRKLPLEKQQEVLSFAESLIPKTSLPLPDPTLTPEQRAAKWMSWVQSHSSNNPPLPDEALHRDTIYED' A
#
# COMPACT_ATOMS: atom_id res chain seq x y z
N MET A 1 -13.37 29.25 -2.97
CA MET A 1 -13.04 28.11 -3.84
C MET A 1 -12.01 27.27 -3.11
N ASN A 2 -12.31 26.00 -2.84
CA ASN A 2 -11.37 25.11 -2.15
C ASN A 2 -10.55 24.29 -3.16
N ILE A 3 -9.53 23.57 -2.66
CA ILE A 3 -8.61 22.78 -3.49
C ILE A 3 -9.37 21.71 -4.27
N GLU A 4 -10.31 21.01 -3.63
CA GLU A 4 -11.15 19.97 -4.25
C GLU A 4 -11.93 20.51 -5.45
N GLN A 5 -12.57 21.67 -5.31
CA GLN A 5 -13.31 22.34 -6.37
C GLN A 5 -12.41 22.74 -7.53
N ALA A 6 -11.19 23.23 -7.25
CA ALA A 6 -10.22 23.59 -8.27
C ALA A 6 -9.71 22.36 -9.05
N VAL A 7 -9.48 21.25 -8.35
CA VAL A 7 -9.08 19.96 -8.96
C VAL A 7 -10.19 19.41 -9.84
N ILE A 8 -11.44 19.35 -9.35
CA ILE A 8 -12.59 18.87 -10.14
C ILE A 8 -12.83 19.74 -11.37
N LYS A 9 -12.70 21.07 -11.24
CA LYS A 9 -12.87 22.00 -12.36
C LYS A 9 -11.78 21.80 -13.43
N SER A 10 -10.57 21.46 -13.02
CA SER A 10 -9.45 21.19 -13.93
C SER A 10 -9.62 19.83 -14.63
N LEU A 11 -10.04 18.80 -13.88
CA LEU A 11 -10.37 17.48 -14.41
C LEU A 11 -11.42 17.52 -15.53
N ARG A 12 -12.49 18.28 -15.33
CA ARG A 12 -13.58 18.42 -16.33
C ARG A 12 -13.16 19.08 -17.63
N LYS A 13 -12.00 19.76 -17.68
CA LYS A 13 -11.46 20.37 -18.90
C LYS A 13 -10.63 19.40 -19.74
N LEU A 14 -10.27 18.25 -19.19
CA LEU A 14 -9.46 17.25 -19.89
C LEU A 14 -10.33 16.43 -20.84
N PRO A 15 -9.76 15.93 -21.96
CA PRO A 15 -10.39 14.89 -22.78
C PRO A 15 -10.72 13.64 -21.96
N LEU A 16 -11.70 12.86 -22.43
CA LEU A 16 -12.23 11.70 -21.70
C LEU A 16 -11.13 10.69 -21.35
N GLU A 17 -10.19 10.46 -22.27
CA GLU A 17 -9.07 9.54 -22.11
C GLU A 17 -8.16 9.96 -20.95
N LYS A 18 -7.96 11.28 -20.79
CA LYS A 18 -7.13 11.86 -19.73
C LYS A 18 -7.83 11.91 -18.38
N GLN A 19 -9.16 12.01 -18.37
CA GLN A 19 -9.93 11.86 -17.13
C GLN A 19 -9.82 10.44 -16.57
N GLN A 20 -9.87 9.44 -17.45
CA GLN A 20 -9.71 8.03 -17.06
C GLN A 20 -8.32 7.75 -16.50
N GLU A 21 -7.27 8.32 -17.11
CA GLU A 21 -5.88 8.20 -16.61
C GLU A 21 -5.73 8.76 -15.19
N VAL A 22 -6.29 9.94 -14.92
CA VAL A 22 -6.26 10.54 -13.58
C VAL A 22 -7.07 9.73 -12.57
N LEU A 23 -8.21 9.17 -12.98
CA LEU A 23 -9.00 8.27 -12.12
C LEU A 23 -8.19 7.01 -11.77
N SER A 24 -7.59 6.35 -12.75
CA SER A 24 -6.77 5.16 -12.53
C SER A 24 -5.54 5.44 -11.66
N PHE A 25 -4.93 6.62 -11.80
CA PHE A 25 -3.87 7.07 -10.89
C PHE A 25 -4.40 7.33 -9.48
N ALA A 26 -5.53 8.01 -9.31
CA ALA A 26 -6.11 8.25 -8.00
C ALA A 26 -6.47 6.92 -7.29
N GLU A 27 -7.00 5.94 -8.04
CA GLU A 27 -7.29 4.59 -7.55
C GLU A 27 -6.02 3.82 -7.19
N SER A 28 -4.90 4.05 -7.88
CA SER A 28 -3.61 3.42 -7.53
C SER A 28 -3.00 4.02 -6.27
N LEU A 29 -3.27 5.30 -5.98
CA LEU A 29 -2.89 5.97 -4.73
C LEU A 29 -3.70 5.50 -3.53
N ILE A 30 -4.88 4.89 -3.72
CA ILE A 30 -5.61 4.27 -2.62
C ILE A 30 -4.74 3.09 -2.15
N PRO A 31 -4.13 3.17 -0.96
CA PRO A 31 -3.25 2.12 -0.49
C PRO A 31 -4.06 0.83 -0.38
N LYS A 32 -3.71 -0.16 -1.21
CA LYS A 32 -4.28 -1.52 -1.13
C LYS A 32 -3.75 -2.31 0.08
N THR A 33 -2.84 -1.73 0.84
CA THR A 33 -2.20 -2.33 2.01
C THR A 33 -2.96 -1.97 3.29
N SER A 34 -4.20 -2.47 3.39
CA SER A 34 -4.82 -2.57 4.70
C SER A 34 -4.11 -3.69 5.46
N LEU A 35 -3.36 -3.35 6.50
CA LEU A 35 -2.76 -4.34 7.38
C LEU A 35 -3.87 -5.10 8.11
N PRO A 36 -3.69 -6.40 8.42
CA PRO A 36 -4.62 -7.12 9.26
C PRO A 36 -4.76 -6.39 10.61
N LEU A 37 -5.96 -5.89 10.90
CA LEU A 37 -6.23 -5.29 12.21
C LEU A 37 -6.08 -6.35 13.31
N PRO A 38 -5.48 -5.98 14.46
CA PRO A 38 -5.35 -6.86 15.60
C PRO A 38 -6.75 -7.24 16.11
N ASP A 39 -6.98 -8.53 16.21
CA ASP A 39 -8.22 -9.09 16.74
C ASP A 39 -7.90 -9.80 18.08
N PRO A 40 -8.36 -9.25 19.22
CA PRO A 40 -8.04 -9.80 20.53
C PRO A 40 -8.73 -11.14 20.80
N THR A 41 -9.72 -11.53 19.98
CA THR A 41 -10.47 -12.78 20.15
C THR A 41 -9.78 -13.99 19.52
N LEU A 42 -8.79 -13.77 18.66
CA LEU A 42 -8.05 -14.83 17.97
C LEU A 42 -6.93 -15.42 18.83
N THR A 43 -6.72 -16.74 18.72
CA THR A 43 -5.55 -17.42 19.30
C THR A 43 -4.25 -16.98 18.61
N PRO A 44 -3.07 -17.20 19.23
CA PRO A 44 -1.78 -16.93 18.58
C PRO A 44 -1.65 -17.57 17.18
N GLU A 45 -2.10 -18.81 17.03
CA GLU A 45 -2.03 -19.57 15.77
C GLU A 45 -2.94 -18.96 14.70
N GLN A 46 -4.16 -18.56 15.07
CA GLN A 46 -5.11 -17.93 14.16
C GLN A 46 -4.61 -16.55 13.71
N ARG A 47 -3.98 -15.78 14.61
CA ARG A 47 -3.33 -14.52 14.25
C ARG A 47 -2.21 -14.75 13.25
N ALA A 48 -1.33 -15.71 13.50
CA ALA A 48 -0.24 -16.05 12.60
C ALA A 48 -0.77 -16.46 11.21
N ALA A 49 -1.81 -17.30 11.16
CA ALA A 49 -2.44 -17.71 9.90
C ALA A 49 -3.02 -16.52 9.11
N LYS A 50 -3.74 -15.61 9.78
CA LYS A 50 -4.30 -14.38 9.16
C LYS A 50 -3.21 -13.51 8.54
N TRP A 51 -2.09 -13.33 9.25
CA TRP A 51 -0.94 -12.59 8.74
C TRP A 51 -0.27 -13.30 7.56
N MET A 52 -0.09 -14.62 7.63
CA MET A 52 0.48 -15.40 6.52
C MET A 52 -0.37 -15.30 5.25
N SER A 53 -1.70 -15.38 5.36
CA SER A 53 -2.60 -15.18 4.22
C SER A 53 -2.50 -13.79 3.61
N TRP A 54 -2.29 -12.75 4.43
CA TRP A 54 -2.06 -11.39 3.95
C TRP A 54 -0.71 -11.22 3.25
N VAL A 55 0.36 -11.83 3.77
CA VAL A 55 1.68 -11.82 3.12
C VAL A 55 1.60 -12.52 1.76
N GLN A 56 0.92 -13.66 1.69
CA GLN A 56 0.75 -14.44 0.46
C GLN A 56 -0.15 -13.76 -0.58
N SER A 57 -1.08 -12.90 -0.18
CA SER A 57 -1.95 -12.19 -1.11
C SER A 57 -1.26 -11.05 -1.86
N HIS A 58 -0.06 -10.64 -1.41
CA HIS A 58 0.77 -9.67 -2.12
C HIS A 58 1.68 -10.42 -3.09
N SER A 59 1.75 -9.93 -4.33
CA SER A 59 2.65 -10.47 -5.35
C SER A 59 4.11 -10.46 -4.85
N SER A 60 4.78 -11.61 -4.92
CA SER A 60 6.16 -11.80 -4.42
C SER A 60 7.24 -11.04 -5.20
N ASN A 61 6.86 -10.13 -6.08
CA ASN A 61 7.79 -9.34 -6.90
C ASN A 61 8.39 -8.16 -6.13
N ASN A 62 8.43 -8.27 -4.79
CA ASN A 62 9.17 -7.35 -3.96
C ASN A 62 10.66 -7.59 -4.21
N PRO A 63 11.47 -6.53 -4.40
CA PRO A 63 12.90 -6.68 -4.47
C PRO A 63 13.39 -7.40 -3.20
N PRO A 64 14.39 -8.30 -3.32
CA PRO A 64 14.98 -8.95 -2.16
C PRO A 64 15.46 -7.88 -1.17
N LEU A 65 15.43 -8.21 0.12
CA LEU A 65 16.02 -7.36 1.13
C LEU A 65 17.51 -7.14 0.77
N PRO A 66 18.01 -5.89 0.83
CA PRO A 66 19.42 -5.64 0.58
C PRO A 66 20.26 -6.39 1.61
N ASP A 67 21.44 -6.85 1.20
CA ASP A 67 22.34 -7.64 2.06
C ASP A 67 22.63 -6.90 3.39
N GLU A 68 22.77 -5.58 3.35
CA GLU A 68 22.92 -4.69 4.52
C GLU A 68 21.82 -4.87 5.59
N ALA A 69 20.59 -5.18 5.19
CA ALA A 69 19.46 -5.41 6.09
C ALA A 69 19.42 -6.83 6.68
N LEU A 70 20.22 -7.74 6.11
CA LEU A 70 20.42 -9.12 6.59
C LEU A 70 21.64 -9.22 7.51
N HIS A 71 22.57 -8.27 7.43
CA HIS A 71 23.75 -8.23 8.30
C HIS A 71 23.37 -7.82 9.72
N ARG A 72 23.75 -8.67 10.68
CA ARG A 72 23.47 -8.46 12.10
C ARG A 72 24.36 -7.38 12.74
N ASP A 73 25.42 -7.03 12.03
CA ASP A 73 26.46 -6.09 12.47
C ASP A 73 26.00 -4.63 12.31
N THR A 74 25.10 -4.35 11.37
CA THR A 74 24.57 -3.00 11.08
C THR A 74 23.41 -2.58 11.99
N ILE A 75 22.89 -3.48 12.84
CA ILE A 75 21.74 -3.22 13.72
C ILE A 75 22.11 -2.31 14.91
N TYR A 76 23.40 -2.27 15.27
CA TYR A 76 23.91 -1.51 16.41
C TYR A 76 24.97 -0.46 16.02
N GLU A 77 25.12 -0.15 14.74
CA GLU A 77 26.00 0.95 14.35
C GLU A 77 25.21 2.27 14.37
N ASP A 78 25.65 3.20 15.24
CA ASP A 78 25.13 4.56 15.42
C ASP A 78 25.59 5.52 14.30
#